data_AF-A0A9P6AKW0-F1
#
_entry.id   AF-A0A9P6AKW0-F1
#
_cell.length_a   1.000
_cell.length_b   1.000
_cell.length_c   1.000
_cell.angle_alpha   90.00
_cell.angle_beta   90.00
_cell.angle_gamma   90.00
#
_symmetry.space_group_name_H-M   'P 1'
#
loop_
_entity.id
_entity.type
_entity.pdbx_description
1 polymer ?
#
loop_
_entity_poly.entity_id
_entity_poly.type
_entity_poly.pdbx_seq_one_letter_code
_entity_poly.pdbx_strand_id
1 'polypeptide(L)'
;MRTAGEKQFYAFALILALLKDLPKDWTVGLLYDIACQIHRSLLKWNIMPEWMGQIEFGVSVFHGYSHQWTCQLWYHPQKSEKWGLSDGEGCERFCSELR
;
A
#
# COMPACT_ATOMS: atom_id res chain seq x y z
N MET A 1 -26.76 3.28 -6.13
CA MET A 1 -25.48 3.30 -5.38
C MET A 1 -25.43 4.55 -4.52
N ARG A 2 -25.50 4.44 -3.18
CA ARG A 2 -25.48 5.59 -2.24
C ARG A 2 -24.34 5.51 -1.22
N THR A 3 -23.36 4.65 -1.45
CA THR A 3 -22.16 4.57 -0.62
C THR A 3 -21.02 5.26 -1.36
N ALA A 4 -20.28 6.13 -0.67
CA ALA A 4 -18.97 6.59 -1.14
C ALA A 4 -18.12 5.38 -1.53
N GLY A 5 -17.29 5.52 -2.59
CA GLY A 5 -16.58 4.46 -3.32
C GLY A 5 -15.68 3.53 -2.47
N GLU A 6 -14.42 3.31 -2.87
CA GLU A 6 -13.52 2.46 -2.08
C GLU A 6 -13.26 3.06 -0.71
N LYS A 7 -13.78 2.39 0.33
CA LYS A 7 -13.59 2.82 1.71
C LYS A 7 -12.33 2.18 2.28
N GLN A 8 -11.49 3.00 2.91
CA GLN A 8 -10.19 2.56 3.46
C GLN A 8 -10.30 1.38 4.43
N PHE A 9 -11.44 1.19 5.12
CA PHE A 9 -11.62 0.07 6.04
C PHE A 9 -11.56 -1.30 5.35
N TYR A 10 -11.89 -1.41 4.07
CA TYR A 10 -11.75 -2.68 3.34
C TYR A 10 -10.27 -3.04 3.18
N ALA A 11 -9.44 -2.06 2.80
CA ALA A 11 -8.00 -2.26 2.73
C ALA A 11 -7.42 -2.63 4.11
N PHE A 12 -7.84 -1.96 5.18
CA PHE A 12 -7.38 -2.29 6.53
C PHE A 12 -7.74 -3.71 6.94
N ALA A 13 -8.98 -4.15 6.66
CA ALA A 13 -9.42 -5.51 6.99
C ALA A 13 -8.61 -6.57 6.25
N LEU A 14 -8.31 -6.36 4.96
CA LEU A 14 -7.51 -7.28 4.16
C LEU A 14 -6.05 -7.33 4.61
N ILE A 15 -5.43 -6.17 4.86
CA ILE A 15 -4.05 -6.09 5.37
C ILE A 15 -3.96 -6.80 6.72
N LEU A 16 -4.90 -6.55 7.63
CA LEU A 16 -4.91 -7.17 8.95
C LEU A 16 -5.10 -8.69 8.87
N ALA A 17 -6.00 -9.17 7.99
CA ALA A 17 -6.21 -10.59 7.78
C ALA A 17 -4.92 -11.26 7.29
N LEU A 18 -4.25 -10.66 6.30
CA LEU A 18 -2.98 -11.17 5.78
C LEU A 18 -1.90 -11.22 6.86
N LEU A 19 -1.70 -10.13 7.61
CA LEU A 19 -0.62 -10.04 8.60
C LEU A 19 -0.80 -10.99 9.79
N LYS A 20 -2.04 -11.29 10.17
CA LYS A 20 -2.34 -12.27 11.22
C LYS A 20 -1.85 -13.69 10.87
N ASP A 21 -1.84 -14.01 9.59
CA ASP A 21 -1.46 -15.34 9.09
C ASP A 21 0.03 -15.42 8.70
N LEU A 22 0.75 -14.29 8.70
CA LEU A 22 2.18 -14.23 8.38
C LEU A 22 3.07 -14.24 9.64
N PRO A 23 4.30 -14.77 9.55
CA PRO A 23 5.28 -14.67 10.63
C PRO A 23 5.56 -13.21 10.98
N LYS A 24 5.69 -12.90 12.28
CA LYS A 24 5.86 -11.52 12.78
C LYS A 24 7.20 -10.89 12.42
N ASP A 25 8.19 -11.70 12.08
CA ASP A 25 9.55 -11.28 11.71
C ASP A 25 9.68 -10.97 10.22
N TRP A 26 8.64 -11.23 9.41
CA TRP A 26 8.65 -10.92 7.98
C TRP A 26 8.31 -9.47 7.72
N THR A 27 9.15 -8.75 6.97
CA THR A 27 8.76 -7.45 6.40
C THR A 27 7.81 -7.66 5.21
N VAL A 28 6.65 -7.00 5.23
CA VAL A 28 5.63 -7.08 4.19
C VAL A 28 5.55 -5.77 3.43
N GLY A 29 5.75 -5.83 2.11
CA GLY A 29 5.62 -4.66 1.24
C GLY A 29 4.19 -4.50 0.72
N LEU A 30 3.58 -3.34 0.98
CA LEU A 30 2.29 -2.92 0.42
C LEU A 30 2.49 -1.87 -0.70
N LEU A 31 2.42 -2.32 -1.95
CA LEU A 31 2.30 -1.45 -3.12
C LEU A 31 0.82 -1.27 -3.45
N TYR A 32 0.31 -0.05 -3.30
CA TYR A 32 -1.09 0.27 -3.56
C TYR A 32 -1.25 1.76 -3.90
N ASP A 33 -2.20 2.07 -4.78
CA ASP A 33 -2.44 3.42 -5.31
C ASP A 33 -2.53 4.48 -4.21
N ILE A 34 -3.24 4.16 -3.12
CA ILE A 34 -3.44 5.07 -1.98
C ILE A 34 -2.64 4.67 -0.74
N ALA A 35 -1.54 3.92 -0.87
CA ALA A 35 -0.73 3.45 0.24
C ALA A 35 -0.28 4.60 1.17
N CYS A 36 0.06 5.77 0.63
CA CYS A 36 0.45 6.93 1.45
C CYS A 36 -0.71 7.47 2.31
N GLN A 37 -1.95 7.38 1.81
CA GLN A 37 -3.15 7.77 2.55
C GLN A 37 -3.46 6.74 3.64
N ILE A 38 -3.33 5.45 3.31
CA ILE A 38 -3.44 4.34 4.28
C ILE A 38 -2.44 4.54 5.41
N HIS A 39 -1.15 4.69 5.10
CA HIS A 39 -0.10 4.85 6.09
C HIS A 39 -0.39 6.04 7.02
N ARG A 40 -0.78 7.19 6.46
CA ARG A 40 -1.19 8.36 7.23
C ARG A 40 -2.39 8.09 8.13
N SER A 41 -3.42 7.40 7.63
CA SER A 41 -4.62 7.05 8.42
C SER A 41 -4.29 6.11 9.58
N LEU A 42 -3.44 5.10 9.35
CA LEU A 42 -3.01 4.16 10.38
C LEU A 42 -2.28 4.88 11.52
N LEU A 43 -1.35 5.78 11.19
CA LEU A 43 -0.62 6.59 12.17
C LEU A 43 -1.54 7.57 12.91
N LYS A 44 -2.38 8.32 12.17
CA LYS A 44 -3.23 9.37 12.74
C LYS A 44 -4.26 8.81 13.73
N TRP A 45 -4.82 7.65 13.42
CA TRP A 45 -5.93 7.06 14.18
C TRP A 45 -5.52 5.85 15.02
N ASN A 46 -4.25 5.46 14.99
CA ASN A 46 -3.70 4.35 15.76
C ASN A 46 -4.47 3.02 15.56
N ILE A 47 -4.76 2.67 14.31
CA ILE A 47 -5.69 1.57 13.96
C ILE A 47 -5.03 0.18 14.12
N MET A 48 -3.72 0.07 13.90
CA MET A 48 -2.97 -1.21 13.93
C MET A 48 -1.53 -1.01 14.43
N PRO A 49 -1.33 -0.48 15.65
CA PRO A 49 0.01 -0.13 16.13
C PRO A 49 0.98 -1.32 16.18
N GLU A 50 0.50 -2.52 16.46
CA GLU A 50 1.36 -3.70 16.59
C GLU A 50 1.97 -4.16 15.25
N TRP A 51 1.38 -3.75 14.13
CA TRP A 51 1.78 -4.16 12.78
C TRP A 51 2.60 -3.10 12.03
N MET A 52 2.69 -1.87 12.57
CA MET A 52 3.34 -0.74 11.89
C MET A 52 4.82 -0.98 11.56
N GLY A 53 5.53 -1.74 12.40
CA GLY A 53 6.93 -2.10 12.15
C GLY A 53 7.12 -3.21 11.12
N GLN A 54 6.04 -3.90 10.75
CA GLN A 54 6.09 -5.03 9.81
C GLN A 54 5.83 -4.60 8.36
N ILE A 55 5.20 -3.44 8.15
CA ILE A 55 4.71 -3.02 6.83
C ILE A 55 5.60 -1.93 6.24
N GLU A 56 6.04 -2.15 5.00
CA GLU A 56 6.62 -1.11 4.15
C GLU A 56 5.56 -0.61 3.17
N PHE A 57 5.42 0.71 3.04
CA PHE A 57 4.41 1.33 2.19
C PHE A 57 5.03 1.91 0.93
N GLY A 58 4.46 1.61 -0.23
CA GLY A 58 4.84 2.19 -1.51
C GLY A 58 3.63 2.45 -2.39
N VAL A 59 3.73 3.47 -3.25
CA VAL A 59 2.70 3.79 -4.25
C VAL A 59 3.24 3.39 -5.61
N SER A 60 2.47 2.65 -6.40
CA SER A 60 2.90 2.20 -7.73
C SER A 60 3.39 3.37 -8.59
N VAL A 61 4.38 3.12 -9.46
CA VAL A 61 5.19 4.17 -10.10
C VAL A 61 4.33 5.14 -10.90
N PHE A 62 3.31 4.67 -11.63
CA PHE A 62 2.44 5.56 -12.40
C PHE A 62 1.53 6.41 -11.50
N HIS A 63 1.08 5.85 -10.38
CA HIS A 63 0.21 6.53 -9.44
C HIS A 63 0.96 7.56 -8.58
N GLY A 64 2.25 7.32 -8.30
CA GLY A 64 3.08 8.19 -7.48
C GLY A 64 3.10 9.64 -7.97
N TYR A 65 3.19 9.86 -9.28
CA TYR A 65 3.19 11.20 -9.89
C TYR A 65 1.86 11.94 -9.78
N SER A 66 0.75 11.22 -9.64
CA SER A 66 -0.58 11.80 -9.44
C SER A 66 -0.80 12.27 -7.99
N HIS A 67 0.15 11.99 -7.09
CA HIS A 67 0.09 12.37 -5.68
C HIS A 67 0.90 13.64 -5.39
N GLN A 68 0.76 14.14 -4.15
CA GLN A 68 1.53 15.29 -3.64
C GLN A 68 3.05 15.03 -3.76
N TRP A 69 3.83 16.10 -3.96
CA TRP A 69 5.30 16.02 -4.12
C TRP A 69 5.99 15.18 -3.04
N THR A 70 5.56 15.30 -1.78
CA THR A 70 6.12 14.49 -0.67
C THR A 70 5.87 12.99 -0.87
N CYS A 71 4.74 12.59 -1.45
CA CYS A 71 4.47 11.18 -1.73
C CYS A 71 5.45 10.61 -2.76
N GLN A 72 5.80 11.40 -3.78
CA GLN A 72 6.81 11.06 -4.79
C GLN A 72 8.22 10.95 -4.21
N LEU A 73 8.50 11.56 -3.06
CA LEU A 73 9.77 11.41 -2.36
C LEU A 73 9.82 10.17 -1.48
N TRP A 74 8.78 9.97 -0.67
CA TRP A 74 8.80 9.00 0.42
C TRP A 74 8.23 7.62 0.07
N TYR A 75 7.32 7.53 -0.89
CA TYR A 75 6.59 6.29 -1.22
C TYR A 75 6.89 5.77 -2.62
N HIS A 76 7.78 6.44 -3.38
CA HIS A 76 8.10 6.05 -4.74
C HIS A 76 9.00 4.80 -4.74
N PRO A 77 8.60 3.68 -5.39
CA PRO A 77 9.31 2.40 -5.31
C PRO A 77 10.76 2.50 -5.76
N GLN A 78 11.03 3.25 -6.84
CA GLN A 78 12.39 3.47 -7.35
C GLN A 78 13.32 4.25 -6.41
N LYS A 79 12.82 4.77 -5.28
CA LYS A 79 13.62 5.46 -4.25
C LYS A 79 13.92 4.58 -3.04
N SER A 80 13.51 3.31 -3.07
CA SER A 80 13.76 2.36 -2.00
C SER A 80 14.19 1.02 -2.58
N GLU A 81 15.37 0.57 -2.18
CA GLU A 81 15.94 -0.71 -2.61
C GLU A 81 15.06 -1.91 -2.21
N LYS A 82 14.20 -1.76 -1.20
CA LYS A 82 13.28 -2.80 -0.72
C LYS A 82 12.28 -3.28 -1.77
N TRP A 83 12.00 -2.46 -2.79
CA TRP A 83 11.06 -2.79 -3.87
C TRP A 83 11.73 -3.44 -5.08
N GLY A 84 13.06 -3.49 -5.11
CA GLY A 84 13.82 -3.97 -6.27
C GLY A 84 13.44 -3.21 -7.55
N LEU A 85 13.13 -3.97 -8.61
CA LEU A 85 12.69 -3.44 -9.91
C LEU A 85 11.16 -3.41 -10.08
N SER A 86 10.40 -3.62 -9.00
CA SER A 86 8.94 -3.59 -9.06
C SER A 86 8.44 -2.17 -9.29
N ASP A 87 7.53 -2.00 -10.24
CA ASP A 87 6.80 -0.75 -10.46
C ASP A 87 5.43 -0.73 -9.76
N GLY A 88 4.99 -1.86 -9.19
CA GLY A 88 3.71 -1.98 -8.49
C GLY A 88 2.49 -2.17 -9.39
N GLU A 89 2.66 -2.43 -10.69
CA GLU A 89 1.57 -2.54 -11.68
C GLU A 89 1.24 -3.99 -12.07
N GLY A 90 1.67 -4.94 -11.24
CA GLY A 90 1.53 -6.39 -11.50
C GLY A 90 0.07 -6.83 -11.67
N CYS A 91 -0.79 -6.35 -10.78
CA CYS A 91 -2.19 -6.74 -10.72
C CYS A 91 -2.95 -6.22 -11.96
N GLU A 92 -2.69 -4.97 -12.32
CA GLU A 92 -3.30 -4.24 -13.43
C GLU A 92 -2.92 -4.88 -14.76
N ARG A 93 -1.65 -5.24 -14.95
CA ARG A 93 -1.20 -5.97 -16.14
C ARG A 93 -1.87 -7.33 -16.25
N PHE A 94 -1.89 -8.10 -15.17
CA PHE A 94 -2.55 -9.40 -15.16
C PHE A 94 -4.05 -9.29 -15.48
N CYS A 95 -4.74 -8.32 -14.88
CA CYS A 95 -6.15 -8.07 -15.16
C CYS A 95 -6.38 -7.63 -16.62
N SER A 96 -5.45 -6.88 -17.20
CA SER A 96 -5.51 -6.51 -18.61
C SER A 96 -5.30 -7.70 -19.55
N GLU A 97 -4.48 -8.68 -19.18
CA GLU A 97 -4.25 -9.90 -19.97
C GLU A 97 -5.42 -10.89 -19.89
N LEU A 98 -6.18 -10.88 -18.80
CA LEU A 98 -7.37 -11.71 -18.63
C LEU A 98 -8.63 -11.17 -19.33
N ARG A 99 -8.55 -10.00 -19.94
CA ARG A 99 -9.68 -9.29 -20.57
C ARG A 99 -9.73 -9.52 -22.08
#